data_AF-A0A6N7UV76-F1
#
_entry.id   AF-A0A6N7UV76-F1
#
_cell.length_a   1.000
_cell.length_b   1.000
_cell.length_c   1.000
_cell.angle_alpha   90.00
_cell.angle_beta   90.00
_cell.angle_gamma   90.00
#
_symmetry.space_group_name_H-M   'P 1'
#
loop_
_entity.id
_entity.type
_entity.pdbx_description
1 polymer ?
#
loop_
_entity_poly.entity_id
_entity_poly.type
_entity_poly.pdbx_seq_one_letter_code
_entity_poly.pdbx_strand_id
1 'polypeptide(L)'
;MMPEEAKVESKEGLIAFARYWYELVNYGYETGDVEPVRAVSGPDCTDCNRYFDVVQRGYRDEDWMAGAMIDFRSVHSDYVLTPDGLYQVLIQFTQEPIEFFGPEGAEYGVDPGSDAPVVQILEARFQDEKWVVAQLSSM
;
A
#
# COMPACT_ATOMS: atom_id res chain seq x y z
N MET A 1 -13.14 5.09 4.60
CA MET A 1 -13.30 4.66 6.01
C MET A 1 -12.94 3.18 6.09
N MET A 2 -12.40 2.71 7.21
CA MET A 2 -12.05 1.29 7.38
C MET A 2 -13.31 0.40 7.35
N PRO A 3 -13.31 -0.72 6.59
CA PRO A 3 -14.41 -1.70 6.61
C PRO A 3 -14.63 -2.29 8.01
N GLU A 4 -15.86 -2.70 8.34
CA GLU A 4 -16.16 -3.30 9.65
C GLU A 4 -15.51 -4.67 9.81
N GLU A 5 -15.43 -5.45 8.72
CA GLU A 5 -14.76 -6.74 8.69
C GLU A 5 -13.27 -6.61 9.02
N ALA A 6 -12.64 -5.53 8.56
CA ALA A 6 -11.23 -5.21 8.81
C ALA A 6 -10.94 -4.84 10.28
N LYS A 7 -11.92 -4.88 11.18
CA LYS A 7 -11.72 -4.69 12.63
C LYS A 7 -11.68 -6.01 13.40
N VAL A 8 -11.93 -7.12 12.73
CA VAL A 8 -12.02 -8.45 13.35
C VAL A 8 -10.72 -9.22 13.13
N GLU A 9 -10.24 -9.91 14.18
CA GLU A 9 -9.13 -10.86 14.10
C GLU A 9 -9.58 -12.17 13.42
N SER A 10 -9.81 -12.11 12.12
CA SER A 10 -10.19 -13.26 11.29
C SER A 10 -9.48 -13.24 9.94
N LYS A 11 -9.57 -14.35 9.20
CA LYS A 11 -9.07 -14.43 7.82
C LYS A 11 -9.71 -13.37 6.93
N GLU A 12 -11.03 -13.25 7.01
CA GLU A 12 -11.79 -12.28 6.24
C GLU A 12 -11.41 -10.85 6.65
N GLY A 13 -11.20 -10.62 7.94
CA GLY A 13 -10.76 -9.32 8.46
C GLY A 13 -9.35 -8.94 8.00
N LEU A 14 -8.41 -9.89 7.99
CA LEU A 14 -7.06 -9.67 7.45
C LEU A 14 -7.10 -9.33 5.95
N ILE A 15 -7.89 -10.06 5.16
CA ILE A 15 -8.03 -9.79 3.72
C ILE A 15 -8.68 -8.43 3.48
N ALA A 16 -9.71 -8.08 4.24
CA ALA A 16 -10.37 -6.79 4.16
C ALA A 16 -9.42 -5.64 4.55
N PHE A 17 -8.63 -5.83 5.61
CA PHE A 17 -7.61 -4.88 6.04
C PHE A 17 -6.53 -4.68 4.97
N ALA A 18 -6.02 -5.77 4.37
CA ALA A 18 -5.03 -5.67 3.32
C ALA A 18 -5.54 -4.85 2.12
N ARG A 19 -6.79 -5.09 1.68
CA ARG A 19 -7.41 -4.28 0.62
C ARG A 19 -7.49 -2.81 1.01
N TYR A 20 -8.01 -2.54 2.20
CA TYR A 20 -8.12 -1.19 2.74
C TYR A 20 -6.77 -0.47 2.81
N TRP A 21 -5.70 -1.16 3.20
CA TRP A 21 -4.36 -0.57 3.26
C TRP A 21 -3.90 -0.05 1.88
N TYR A 22 -4.13 -0.81 0.81
CA TYR A 22 -3.80 -0.39 -0.55
C TYR A 22 -4.77 0.66 -1.11
N GLU A 23 -6.01 0.71 -0.65
CA GLU A 23 -6.91 1.85 -0.92
C GLU A 23 -6.35 3.14 -0.34
N LEU A 24 -5.75 3.08 0.86
CA LEU A 24 -5.04 4.22 1.44
C LEU A 24 -3.77 4.58 0.67
N VAL A 25 -3.05 3.59 0.14
CA VAL A 25 -1.90 3.82 -0.75
C VAL A 25 -2.32 4.60 -1.99
N ASN A 26 -3.37 4.14 -2.68
CA ASN A 26 -3.95 4.83 -3.83
C ASN A 26 -4.37 6.26 -3.46
N TYR A 27 -5.06 6.43 -2.33
CA TYR A 27 -5.42 7.77 -1.83
C TYR A 27 -4.21 8.69 -1.67
N GLY A 28 -3.11 8.21 -1.08
CA GLY A 28 -1.91 9.05 -0.94
C GLY A 28 -1.16 9.27 -2.25
N TYR A 29 -1.26 8.36 -3.22
CA TYR A 29 -0.78 8.65 -4.59
C TYR A 29 -1.60 9.73 -5.29
N GLU A 30 -2.92 9.79 -5.05
CA GLU A 30 -3.81 10.79 -5.66
C GLU A 30 -3.74 12.16 -4.96
N THR A 31 -3.43 12.19 -3.67
CA THR A 31 -3.56 13.40 -2.83
C THR A 31 -2.27 13.92 -2.23
N GLY A 32 -1.22 13.11 -2.19
CA GLY A 32 0.00 13.40 -1.46
C GLY A 32 -0.08 13.13 0.05
N ASP A 33 -1.26 12.79 0.59
CA ASP A 33 -1.44 12.52 2.01
C ASP A 33 -1.13 11.07 2.36
N VAL A 34 0.04 10.85 2.97
CA VAL A 34 0.53 9.54 3.39
C VAL A 34 0.15 9.16 4.82
N GLU A 35 -0.43 10.08 5.59
CA GLU A 35 -0.69 9.86 7.01
C GLU A 35 -1.69 8.73 7.28
N PRO A 36 -2.74 8.52 6.47
CA PRO A 36 -3.61 7.36 6.63
C PRO A 36 -2.85 6.03 6.53
N VAL A 37 -1.94 5.89 5.56
CA VAL A 37 -1.10 4.68 5.41
C VAL A 37 -0.17 4.55 6.61
N ARG A 38 0.47 5.63 7.03
CA ARG A 38 1.36 5.66 8.20
C ARG A 38 0.64 5.21 9.48
N ALA A 39 -0.61 5.59 9.66
CA ALA A 39 -1.40 5.26 10.85
C ALA A 39 -1.69 3.76 11.02
N VAL A 40 -1.65 2.99 9.93
CA VAL A 40 -1.92 1.53 9.91
C VAL A 40 -0.68 0.71 9.52
N SER A 41 0.48 1.34 9.44
CA SER A 41 1.78 0.70 9.22
C SER A 41 2.64 0.81 10.48
N GLY A 42 3.23 -0.30 10.89
CA GLY A 42 4.13 -0.36 12.03
C GLY A 42 5.44 0.39 11.76
N PRO A 43 6.17 0.79 12.82
CA PRO A 43 7.45 1.48 12.68
C PRO A 43 8.51 0.62 11.95
N ASP A 44 8.33 -0.69 11.96
CA ASP A 44 9.25 -1.65 11.36
C ASP A 44 8.97 -1.93 9.87
N CYS A 45 7.93 -1.32 9.27
CA CYS A 45 7.66 -1.48 7.84
C CYS A 45 8.64 -0.65 7.00
N THR A 46 9.91 -1.03 7.00
CA THR A 46 10.95 -0.35 6.21
C THR A 46 10.64 -0.35 4.73
N ASP A 47 9.98 -1.39 4.24
CA ASP A 47 9.58 -1.50 2.83
C ASP A 47 8.43 -0.56 2.46
N CYS A 48 7.67 -0.07 3.45
CA CYS A 48 6.70 1.01 3.25
C CYS A 48 7.39 2.34 2.89
N ASN A 49 8.67 2.53 3.21
CA ASN A 49 9.38 3.78 2.92
C ASN A 49 9.48 4.07 1.43
N ARG A 50 9.57 3.04 0.57
CA ARG A 50 9.58 3.23 -0.88
C ARG A 50 8.34 4.00 -1.35
N TYR A 51 7.17 3.66 -0.80
CA TYR A 51 5.93 4.37 -1.08
C TYR A 51 6.00 5.83 -0.60
N PHE A 52 6.41 6.06 0.65
CA PHE A 52 6.52 7.41 1.20
C PHE A 52 7.49 8.29 0.40
N ASP A 53 8.61 7.75 -0.04
CA ASP A 53 9.60 8.46 -0.85
C ASP A 53 9.08 8.78 -2.26
N VAL A 54 8.25 7.92 -2.85
CA VAL A 54 7.60 8.21 -4.14
C VAL A 54 6.62 9.36 -3.97
N VAL A 55 5.72 9.28 -3.00
CA VAL A 55 4.71 10.34 -2.77
C VAL A 55 5.36 11.66 -2.39
N GLN A 56 6.36 11.65 -1.50
CA GLN A 56 7.09 12.86 -1.12
C GLN A 56 7.77 13.53 -2.31
N ARG A 57 8.32 12.75 -3.24
CA ARG A 57 8.92 13.30 -4.48
C ARG A 57 7.88 13.84 -5.43
N GLY A 58 6.72 13.19 -5.54
CA GLY A 58 5.64 13.60 -6.44
C GLY A 58 4.89 14.86 -6.02
N TYR A 59 4.90 15.19 -4.72
CA TYR A 59 4.21 16.35 -4.16
C TYR A 59 5.16 17.34 -3.48
N ARG A 60 6.39 17.43 -3.97
CA ARG A 60 7.38 18.36 -3.43
C ARG A 60 7.06 19.78 -3.93
N ASP A 61 6.97 20.74 -3.01
CA ASP A 61 6.75 22.15 -3.34
C ASP A 61 5.43 22.36 -4.14
N GLU A 62 5.50 22.69 -5.43
CA GLU A 62 4.35 22.85 -6.34
C GLU A 62 4.24 21.68 -7.36
N ASP A 63 5.02 20.62 -7.17
CA ASP A 63 4.98 19.41 -7.98
C ASP A 63 3.70 18.61 -7.73
N TRP A 64 3.31 17.81 -8.72
CA TRP A 64 2.19 16.89 -8.61
C TRP A 64 2.45 15.63 -9.45
N MET A 65 1.68 14.58 -9.19
CA MET A 65 1.75 13.32 -9.92
C MET A 65 0.38 12.85 -10.42
N ALA A 66 0.38 12.01 -11.45
CA ALA A 66 -0.81 11.40 -12.02
C ALA A 66 -0.62 9.89 -12.24
N GLY A 67 -1.74 9.16 -12.29
CA GLY A 67 -1.76 7.71 -12.45
C GLY A 67 -1.47 6.99 -11.14
N ALA A 68 -0.47 6.09 -11.14
CA ALA A 68 0.01 5.31 -9.99
C ALA A 68 -0.98 4.32 -9.34
N MET A 69 -2.22 4.25 -9.83
CA MET A 69 -3.26 3.45 -9.22
C MET A 69 -2.92 1.96 -9.26
N ILE A 70 -3.13 1.31 -8.13
CA ILE A 70 -2.99 -0.13 -7.97
C ILE A 70 -4.34 -0.80 -8.24
N ASP A 71 -4.36 -1.74 -9.20
CA ASP A 71 -5.50 -2.57 -9.56
C ASP A 71 -5.26 -4.04 -9.15
N PHE A 72 -6.09 -4.55 -8.25
CA PHE A 72 -5.95 -5.91 -7.73
C PHE A 72 -6.40 -6.97 -8.74
N ARG A 73 -5.54 -7.95 -8.96
CA ARG A 73 -5.86 -9.19 -9.68
C ARG A 73 -6.30 -10.29 -8.72
N SER A 74 -5.63 -10.42 -7.58
CA SER A 74 -6.01 -11.36 -6.54
C SER A 74 -5.53 -10.90 -5.16
N VAL A 75 -6.27 -11.29 -4.12
CA VAL A 75 -5.90 -11.09 -2.72
C VAL A 75 -6.25 -12.37 -1.99
N HIS A 76 -5.26 -13.05 -1.43
CA HIS A 76 -5.42 -14.35 -0.81
C HIS A 76 -4.61 -14.46 0.49
N SER A 77 -5.12 -15.25 1.43
CA SER A 77 -4.39 -15.62 2.64
C SER A 77 -4.76 -17.04 3.04
N ASP A 78 -3.76 -17.83 3.43
CA ASP A 78 -3.98 -19.12 4.09
C ASP A 78 -4.27 -18.96 5.59
N TYR A 79 -4.15 -17.74 6.12
CA TYR A 79 -4.38 -17.40 7.51
C TYR A 79 -3.56 -18.25 8.49
N VAL A 80 -2.28 -18.42 8.16
CA VAL A 80 -1.31 -19.13 9.00
C VAL A 80 -0.42 -18.10 9.69
N LEU A 81 -0.27 -18.26 11.01
CA LEU A 81 0.61 -17.43 11.81
C LEU A 81 2.07 -17.86 11.58
N THR A 82 2.93 -16.92 11.20
CA THR A 82 4.36 -17.15 11.02
C THR A 82 5.07 -17.28 12.39
N PRO A 83 6.30 -17.83 12.44
CA PRO A 83 7.10 -17.86 13.67
C PRO A 83 7.31 -16.48 14.32
N ASP A 84 7.26 -15.42 13.52
CA ASP A 84 7.41 -14.02 13.96
C ASP A 84 6.10 -13.39 14.47
N GLY A 85 5.02 -14.19 14.53
CA GLY A 85 3.71 -13.75 15.01
C GLY A 85 3.01 -12.80 14.05
N LEU A 86 3.17 -13.03 12.74
CA LEU A 86 2.53 -12.25 11.67
C LEU A 86 1.61 -13.15 10.84
N TYR A 87 0.58 -12.57 10.25
CA TYR A 87 -0.23 -13.22 9.23
C TYR A 87 0.11 -12.67 7.85
N GLN A 88 0.15 -13.55 6.85
CA GLN A 88 0.54 -13.20 5.49
C GLN A 88 -0.67 -13.08 4.56
N VAL A 89 -0.62 -12.10 3.67
CA VAL A 89 -1.55 -11.91 2.55
C VAL A 89 -0.74 -11.82 1.27
N LEU A 90 -1.05 -12.68 0.31
CA LEU A 90 -0.54 -12.60 -1.06
C LEU A 90 -1.45 -11.70 -1.87
N ILE A 91 -0.87 -10.65 -2.43
CA ILE A 91 -1.56 -9.63 -3.19
C ILE A 91 -0.93 -9.61 -4.57
N GLN A 92 -1.76 -9.84 -5.58
CA GLN A 92 -1.36 -9.71 -6.95
C GLN A 92 -2.04 -8.47 -7.53
N PHE A 93 -1.26 -7.57 -8.11
CA PHE A 93 -1.79 -6.34 -8.68
C PHE A 93 -0.97 -5.86 -9.87
N THR A 94 -1.57 -4.99 -10.69
CA THR A 94 -0.84 -4.15 -11.64
C THR A 94 -0.87 -2.71 -11.14
N GLN A 95 0.19 -1.96 -11.39
CA GLN A 95 0.26 -0.53 -11.09
C GLN A 95 0.29 0.27 -12.40
N GLU A 96 -0.56 1.29 -12.49
CA GLU A 96 -0.52 2.25 -13.60
C GLU A 96 0.82 3.00 -13.62
N PRO A 97 1.24 3.53 -14.78
CA PRO A 97 2.36 4.46 -14.83
C PRO A 97 2.19 5.62 -13.85
N ILE A 98 3.30 6.07 -13.28
CA ILE A 98 3.36 7.25 -12.42
C ILE A 98 4.00 8.37 -13.21
N GLU A 99 3.23 9.39 -13.54
CA GLU A 99 3.71 10.57 -14.25
C GLU A 99 4.02 11.68 -13.24
N PHE A 100 5.19 12.30 -13.35
CA PHE A 100 5.65 13.37 -12.46
C PHE A 100 5.71 14.70 -13.19
N PHE A 101 5.12 15.73 -12.58
CA PHE A 101 5.02 17.07 -13.13
C PHE A 101 5.49 18.11 -12.12
N GLY A 102 6.19 19.12 -12.61
CA GLY A 102 6.54 20.31 -11.86
C GLY A 102 5.57 21.48 -12.08
N PRO A 103 5.94 22.68 -11.60
CA PRO A 103 5.14 23.89 -11.78
C PRO A 103 4.86 24.16 -13.25
N GLU A 104 3.70 24.76 -13.54
CA GLU A 104 3.24 25.04 -14.91
C GLU A 104 3.09 23.80 -15.82
N GLY A 105 3.13 22.59 -15.25
CA GLY A 105 2.96 21.33 -15.99
C GLY A 105 4.25 20.81 -16.64
N ALA A 106 5.43 21.23 -16.16
CA ALA A 106 6.71 20.73 -16.66
C ALA A 106 6.85 19.21 -16.42
N GLU A 107 7.08 18.42 -17.46
CA GLU A 107 7.26 16.97 -17.32
C GLU A 107 8.63 16.63 -16.72
N TYR A 108 8.64 15.93 -15.58
CA TYR A 108 9.87 15.51 -14.88
C TYR A 108 10.22 14.04 -15.14
N GLY A 109 9.25 13.21 -15.51
CA GLY A 109 9.48 11.83 -15.93
C GLY A 109 8.29 10.91 -15.66
N VAL A 110 8.48 9.64 -16.00
CA VAL A 110 7.48 8.59 -15.83
C VAL A 110 8.13 7.36 -15.21
N ASP A 111 7.55 6.83 -14.13
CA ASP A 111 7.73 5.44 -13.71
C ASP A 111 6.73 4.60 -14.51
N PRO A 112 7.15 3.57 -15.27
CA PRO A 112 6.23 2.80 -16.10
C PRO A 112 5.22 1.98 -15.28
N GLY A 113 5.39 1.84 -13.96
CA GLY A 113 4.54 0.97 -13.14
C GLY A 113 4.76 -0.49 -13.51
N SER A 114 3.67 -1.25 -13.72
CA SER A 114 3.77 -2.67 -14.07
C SER A 114 2.68 -3.12 -15.05
N ASP A 115 3.10 -3.47 -16.28
CA ASP A 115 2.21 -4.08 -17.28
C ASP A 115 1.79 -5.51 -16.90
N ALA A 116 2.72 -6.27 -16.30
CA ALA A 116 2.47 -7.62 -15.79
C ALA A 116 2.15 -7.57 -14.29
N PRO A 117 1.27 -8.44 -13.78
CA PRO A 117 0.93 -8.43 -12.37
C PRO A 117 2.14 -8.78 -11.48
N VAL A 118 2.41 -7.92 -10.51
CA VAL A 118 3.39 -8.12 -9.44
C VAL A 118 2.73 -8.91 -8.32
N VAL A 119 3.51 -9.78 -7.66
CA VAL A 119 3.08 -10.46 -6.43
C VAL A 119 3.83 -9.84 -5.25
N GLN A 120 3.06 -9.37 -4.27
CA GLN A 120 3.57 -8.81 -3.03
C GLN A 120 2.99 -9.59 -1.86
N ILE A 121 3.85 -9.93 -0.90
CA ILE A 121 3.42 -10.40 0.42
C ILE A 121 3.27 -9.17 1.30
N LEU A 122 2.09 -9.01 1.89
CA LEU A 122 1.83 -8.12 3.01
C LEU A 122 1.74 -8.96 4.27
N GLU A 123 2.52 -8.60 5.29
CA GLU A 123 2.45 -9.27 6.58
C GLU A 123 1.95 -8.29 7.64
N ALA A 124 0.96 -8.73 8.42
CA ALA A 124 0.27 -7.90 9.39
C ALA A 124 0.12 -8.61 10.73
N ARG A 125 -0.03 -7.82 11.78
CA ARG A 125 -0.34 -8.27 13.14
C ARG A 125 -1.67 -7.68 13.58
N PHE A 126 -2.46 -8.44 14.32
CA PHE A 126 -3.59 -7.91 15.08
C PHE A 126 -3.12 -7.58 16.50
N GLN A 127 -3.23 -6.32 16.90
CA GLN A 127 -2.86 -5.84 18.24
C GLN A 127 -3.74 -4.65 18.62
N ASP A 128 -4.09 -4.52 19.91
CA ASP A 128 -4.94 -3.42 20.40
C ASP A 128 -6.24 -3.25 19.58
N GLU A 129 -6.89 -4.37 19.25
CA GLU A 129 -8.14 -4.42 18.46
C GLU A 129 -8.03 -3.84 17.04
N LYS A 130 -6.83 -3.81 16.46
CA LYS A 130 -6.59 -3.34 15.09
C LYS A 130 -5.52 -4.16 14.37
N TRP A 131 -5.65 -4.23 13.06
CA TRP A 131 -4.58 -4.72 12.19
C TRP A 131 -3.54 -3.62 11.93
N VAL A 132 -2.28 -4.02 11.85
CA VAL A 132 -1.15 -3.16 11.50
C VAL A 132 -0.24 -3.91 10.53
N VAL A 133 0.14 -3.27 9.43
CA VAL A 133 1.15 -3.81 8.50
C VAL A 133 2.51 -3.78 9.18
N ALA A 134 3.17 -4.93 9.25
CA ALA A 134 4.51 -5.04 9.84
C ALA A 134 5.59 -4.97 8.76
N GLN A 135 5.39 -5.66 7.63
CA GLN A 135 6.39 -5.73 6.56
C GLN A 135 5.73 -6.02 5.21
N LEU A 136 6.45 -5.65 4.14
CA LEU A 136 6.08 -5.91 2.76
C LEU A 136 7.28 -6.55 2.06
N SER A 137 7.04 -7.58 1.25
CA SER A 137 8.09 -8.13 0.39
C SER A 137 7.54 -8.43 -1.01
N SER A 138 8.33 -8.17 -2.03
CA SER A 138 7.99 -8.50 -3.42
C SER A 138 8.69 -9.80 -3.81
N MET A 139 7.98 -10.64 -4.57
CA MET A 139 8.52 -11.88 -5.14
C MET A 139 9.08 -11.68 -6.54
#